data_AF-A0A1Q9MVG4-F1
#
_entry.id   AF-A0A1Q9MVG4-F1
#
_cell.length_a   1.000
_cell.length_b   1.000
_cell.length_c   1.000
_cell.angle_alpha   90.00
_cell.angle_beta   90.00
_cell.angle_gamma   90.00
#
_symmetry.space_group_name_H-M   'P 1'
#
loop_
_entity.id
_entity.type
_entity.pdbx_description
1 polymer ?
#
loop_
_entity_poly.entity_id
_entity_poly.type
_entity_poly.pdbx_seq_one_letter_code
_entity_poly.pdbx_strand_id
1 'polypeptide(L)'
;MVVQMGVTEQWDIVSVIQEGRKGLAGRQVPSPLQKCALSLMFRFCQRKGVPRDLSAFQAAAAYIAARHPLSYPNRVPRETYADDFAVRGASLEWYLKQILATLDFKEIRDDEHYPYYIDPLGVIWRMTQALVEAEVIEAITGSLTGQSAKAREEIIAEITHKIVAKVNAVPVDLAVPFKDLIAALVDAEMAKARPYVRLCRVLAR
;
A
#
# COMPACT_ATOMS: atom_id res chain seq x y z
N MET A 1 -15.14 -10.14 0.74
CA MET A 1 -15.96 -10.86 1.75
C MET A 1 -15.66 -10.26 3.11
N VAL A 2 -16.65 -9.61 3.74
CA VAL A 2 -16.56 -9.21 5.15
C VAL A 2 -17.00 -10.43 5.95
N VAL A 3 -16.11 -11.00 6.77
CA VAL A 3 -16.48 -12.08 7.68
C VAL A 3 -17.35 -11.47 8.77
N GLN A 4 -18.59 -11.93 8.93
CA GLN A 4 -19.42 -11.55 10.08
C GLN A 4 -18.79 -12.16 11.34
N MET A 5 -18.25 -11.29 12.20
CA MET A 5 -17.62 -11.69 13.45
C MET A 5 -18.62 -11.73 14.60
N GLY A 6 -18.48 -12.71 15.50
CA GLY A 6 -19.28 -12.79 16.72
C GLY A 6 -18.92 -11.69 17.73
N VAL A 7 -19.84 -11.36 18.64
CA VAL A 7 -19.65 -10.30 19.66
C VAL A 7 -18.42 -10.56 20.54
N THR A 8 -18.14 -11.82 20.88
CA THR A 8 -16.95 -12.22 21.66
C THR A 8 -15.66 -11.89 20.92
N GLU A 9 -15.61 -12.16 19.62
CA GLU A 9 -14.42 -11.89 18.79
C GLU A 9 -14.17 -10.38 18.62
N GLN A 10 -15.22 -9.54 18.71
CA GLN A 10 -15.08 -8.09 18.66
C GLN A 10 -14.38 -7.54 19.90
N TRP A 11 -14.69 -8.07 21.09
CA TRP A 11 -14.03 -7.66 22.33
C TRP A 11 -12.55 -8.05 22.37
N ASP A 12 -12.21 -9.22 21.84
CA ASP A 12 -10.80 -9.65 21.76
C ASP A 12 -9.98 -8.72 20.86
N ILE A 13 -10.54 -8.26 19.74
CA ILE A 13 -9.89 -7.23 18.89
C ILE A 13 -9.71 -5.93 19.68
N VAL A 14 -10.72 -5.46 20.41
CA VAL A 14 -10.59 -4.25 21.23
C VAL A 14 -9.47 -4.39 22.24
N SER A 15 -9.35 -5.54 22.91
CA SER A 15 -8.26 -5.83 23.84
C SER A 15 -6.89 -5.80 23.14
N VAL A 16 -6.75 -6.41 21.95
CA VAL A 16 -5.53 -6.35 21.14
C VAL A 16 -5.14 -4.90 20.81
N ILE A 17 -6.10 -4.05 20.45
CA ILE A 17 -5.84 -2.65 20.11
C ILE A 17 -5.50 -1.82 21.34
N GLN A 18 -6.13 -2.08 22.48
CA GLN A 18 -5.79 -1.42 23.74
C GLN A 18 -4.37 -1.77 24.20
N GLU A 19 -4.01 -3.06 24.16
CA GLU A 19 -2.66 -3.51 24.47
C GLU A 19 -1.64 -3.03 23.43
N GLY A 20 -2.03 -2.98 22.14
CA GLY A 20 -1.29 -2.31 21.07
C GLY A 20 -0.95 -0.86 21.41
N ARG A 21 -1.95 -0.10 21.85
CA ARG A 21 -1.78 1.31 22.21
C ARG A 21 -0.83 1.47 23.39
N LYS A 22 -0.95 0.62 24.42
CA LYS A 22 -0.03 0.61 25.57
C LYS A 22 1.39 0.24 25.16
N GLY A 23 1.54 -0.79 24.33
CA GLY A 23 2.83 -1.27 23.85
C GLY A 23 3.54 -0.27 22.96
N LEU A 24 2.82 0.49 22.13
CA LEU A 24 3.38 1.57 21.31
C LEU A 24 3.65 2.84 22.11
N ALA A 25 2.87 3.10 23.16
CA ALA A 25 3.11 4.19 24.09
C ALA A 25 4.39 3.92 24.92
N GLY A 26 5.26 4.92 25.05
CA GLY A 26 6.54 4.78 25.76
C GLY A 26 7.73 4.41 24.88
N ARG A 27 7.51 4.13 23.59
CA ARG A 27 8.58 3.97 22.59
C ARG A 27 8.82 5.29 21.83
N GLN A 28 9.99 5.45 21.23
CA GLN A 28 10.31 6.58 20.36
C GLN A 28 9.62 6.50 18.97
N VAL A 29 8.38 6.02 18.91
CA VAL A 29 7.57 5.99 17.68
C VAL A 29 6.68 7.24 17.65
N PRO A 30 6.82 8.14 16.67
CA PRO A 30 5.95 9.30 16.53
C PRO A 30 4.45 8.96 16.54
N SER A 31 3.64 9.80 17.20
CA SER A 31 2.18 9.58 17.37
C SER A 31 1.42 9.29 16.05
N PRO A 32 1.69 9.96 14.91
CA PRO A 32 1.07 9.60 13.63
C PRO A 32 1.36 8.16 13.19
N LEU A 33 2.59 7.67 13.41
CA LEU A 33 2.98 6.30 13.09
C LEU A 33 2.34 5.29 14.03
N GLN A 34 2.12 5.64 15.30
CA GLN A 34 1.36 4.79 16.22
C GLN A 34 -0.08 4.60 15.76
N LYS A 35 -0.76 5.69 15.33
CA LYS A 35 -2.12 5.60 14.79
C LYS A 35 -2.18 4.72 13.55
N CYS A 36 -1.19 4.85 12.66
CA CYS A 36 -1.06 3.99 11.49
C CYS A 36 -0.91 2.52 11.91
N ALA A 37 0.04 2.20 12.80
CA ALA A 37 0.27 0.84 13.29
C ALA A 37 -1.00 0.23 13.92
N LEU A 38 -1.72 0.97 14.77
CA LEU A 38 -2.98 0.50 15.35
C LEU A 38 -4.06 0.22 14.29
N SER A 39 -4.15 1.05 13.24
CA SER A 39 -5.05 0.82 12.12
C SER A 39 -4.71 -0.47 11.37
N LEU A 40 -3.41 -0.74 11.14
CA LEU A 40 -2.94 -2.00 10.54
C LEU A 40 -3.31 -3.20 11.40
N MET A 41 -3.06 -3.12 12.71
CA MET A 41 -3.41 -4.16 13.66
C MET A 41 -4.91 -4.49 13.63
N PHE A 42 -5.75 -3.45 13.65
CA PHE A 42 -7.20 -3.60 13.63
C PHE A 42 -7.68 -4.29 12.35
N ARG A 43 -7.26 -3.77 11.19
CA ARG A 43 -7.62 -4.33 9.87
C ARG A 43 -7.14 -5.77 9.70
N PHE A 44 -5.96 -6.10 10.21
CA PHE A 44 -5.46 -7.47 10.18
C PHE A 44 -6.34 -8.38 11.02
N CYS A 45 -6.65 -8.00 12.26
CA CYS A 45 -7.47 -8.82 13.15
C CYS A 45 -8.88 -9.07 12.58
N GLN A 46 -9.46 -8.08 11.90
CA GLN A 46 -10.74 -8.25 11.20
C GLN A 46 -10.70 -9.31 10.07
N ARG A 47 -9.52 -9.58 9.49
CA ARG A 47 -9.36 -10.53 8.37
C ARG A 47 -8.81 -11.89 8.79
N LYS A 48 -7.99 -11.95 9.84
CA LYS A 48 -7.22 -13.15 10.26
C LYS A 48 -7.42 -13.55 11.72
N GLY A 49 -8.13 -12.76 12.51
CA GLY A 49 -8.28 -12.96 13.94
C GLY A 49 -7.08 -12.45 14.75
N VAL A 50 -7.09 -12.81 16.03
CA VAL A 50 -6.15 -12.31 17.04
C VAL A 50 -4.75 -12.92 16.86
N PRO A 51 -3.66 -12.13 16.91
CA PRO A 51 -2.30 -12.63 16.86
C PRO A 51 -1.96 -13.48 18.10
N ARG A 52 -1.10 -14.50 17.93
CA ARG A 52 -0.62 -15.33 19.04
C ARG A 52 0.45 -14.65 19.90
N ASP A 53 1.27 -13.82 19.27
CA ASP A 53 2.37 -13.09 19.89
C ASP A 53 2.18 -11.62 19.56
N LEU A 54 1.61 -10.92 20.54
CA LEU A 54 1.19 -9.53 20.39
C LEU A 54 2.39 -8.58 20.27
N SER A 55 3.49 -8.83 20.97
CA SER A 55 4.68 -7.99 20.92
C SER A 55 5.31 -8.01 19.53
N ALA A 56 5.44 -9.20 18.93
CA ALA A 56 5.99 -9.33 17.58
C ALA A 56 5.06 -8.72 16.52
N PHE A 57 3.75 -8.86 16.71
CA PHE A 57 2.75 -8.23 15.87
C PHE A 57 2.78 -6.71 15.94
N GLN A 58 2.91 -6.13 17.13
CA GLN A 58 3.08 -4.68 17.33
C GLN A 58 4.38 -4.18 16.68
N ALA A 59 5.48 -4.90 16.85
CA ALA A 59 6.78 -4.56 16.25
C ALA A 59 6.68 -4.51 14.71
N ALA A 60 6.06 -5.52 14.11
CA ALA A 60 5.84 -5.58 12.68
C ALA A 60 4.94 -4.45 12.18
N ALA A 61 3.82 -4.16 12.87
CA ALA A 61 2.92 -3.06 12.50
C ALA A 61 3.61 -1.69 12.61
N ALA A 62 4.42 -1.47 13.65
CA ALA A 62 5.21 -0.25 13.80
C ALA A 62 6.27 -0.10 12.70
N TYR A 63 6.96 -1.19 12.34
CA TYR A 63 7.91 -1.20 11.25
C TYR A 63 7.25 -0.84 9.91
N ILE A 64 6.11 -1.44 9.58
CA ILE A 64 5.37 -1.13 8.34
C ILE A 64 4.97 0.36 8.33
N ALA A 65 4.41 0.85 9.43
CA ALA A 65 3.99 2.25 9.54
C ALA A 65 5.17 3.22 9.31
N ALA A 66 6.34 2.93 9.87
CA ALA A 66 7.54 3.75 9.73
C ALA A 66 8.21 3.66 8.36
N ARG A 67 7.82 2.68 7.55
CA ARG A 67 8.28 2.47 6.17
C ARG A 67 7.26 2.98 5.14
N HIS A 68 6.48 4.00 5.48
CA HIS A 68 5.67 4.73 4.50
C HIS A 68 6.57 5.49 3.49
N PRO A 69 6.20 5.65 2.19
CA PRO A 69 7.04 6.34 1.22
C PRO A 69 7.51 7.74 1.65
N LEU A 70 6.63 8.51 2.28
CA LEU A 70 6.96 9.85 2.82
C LEU A 70 7.93 9.83 4.01
N SER A 71 8.32 8.66 4.51
CA SER A 71 9.34 8.51 5.54
C SER A 71 10.74 8.31 4.95
N TYR A 72 10.92 8.27 3.63
CA TYR A 72 12.25 8.26 3.01
C TYR A 72 13.10 9.46 3.51
N PRO A 73 14.40 9.29 3.80
CA PRO A 73 15.20 8.07 3.65
C PRO A 73 15.31 7.27 4.97
N ASN A 74 14.20 6.97 5.66
CA ASN A 74 14.23 6.13 6.85
C ASN A 74 14.77 4.74 6.49
N ARG A 75 15.96 4.42 7.01
CA ARG A 75 16.68 3.16 6.81
C ARG A 75 16.87 2.35 8.10
N VAL A 76 16.11 2.63 9.16
CA VAL A 76 16.20 1.90 10.44
C VAL A 76 15.92 0.40 10.23
N PRO A 77 16.88 -0.49 10.49
CA PRO A 77 16.76 -1.92 10.16
C PRO A 77 15.69 -2.59 11.03
N ARG A 78 15.19 -3.74 10.55
CA ARG A 78 14.11 -4.49 11.24
C ARG A 78 14.54 -4.96 12.61
N GLU A 79 15.81 -5.28 12.74
CA GLU A 79 16.49 -5.74 13.95
C GLU A 79 16.34 -4.71 15.06
N THR A 80 16.48 -3.41 14.76
CA THR A 80 16.24 -2.34 15.74
C THR A 80 14.81 -2.36 16.27
N TYR A 81 13.81 -2.61 15.42
CA TYR A 81 12.43 -2.77 15.88
C TYR A 81 12.24 -4.08 16.67
N ALA A 82 12.93 -5.15 16.31
CA ALA A 82 12.85 -6.39 17.08
C ALA A 82 13.40 -6.19 18.50
N ASP A 83 14.54 -5.51 18.61
CA ASP A 83 15.21 -5.18 19.87
C ASP A 83 14.37 -4.23 20.72
N ASP A 84 13.85 -3.14 20.13
CA ASP A 84 12.96 -2.20 20.83
C ASP A 84 11.77 -2.95 21.43
N PHE A 85 11.21 -3.91 20.70
CA PHE A 85 10.04 -4.70 21.12
C PHE A 85 10.39 -5.94 21.96
N ALA A 86 11.68 -6.16 22.25
CA ALA A 86 12.18 -7.33 22.96
C ALA A 86 11.66 -8.65 22.38
N VAL A 87 11.62 -8.74 21.04
CA VAL A 87 11.16 -9.91 20.28
C VAL A 87 12.27 -10.46 19.39
N ARG A 88 12.14 -11.73 19.00
CA ARG A 88 13.06 -12.31 18.01
C ARG A 88 12.77 -11.73 16.62
N GLY A 89 13.82 -11.39 15.88
CA GLY A 89 13.68 -10.89 14.50
C GLY A 89 12.87 -11.82 13.60
N ALA A 90 12.98 -13.13 13.77
CA ALA A 90 12.18 -14.11 13.02
C ALA A 90 10.66 -14.01 13.31
N SER A 91 10.26 -13.70 14.55
CA SER A 91 8.85 -13.50 14.91
C SER A 91 8.31 -12.22 14.28
N LEU A 92 9.09 -11.14 14.30
CA LEU A 92 8.75 -9.89 13.62
C LEU A 92 8.58 -10.13 12.11
N GLU A 93 9.54 -10.80 11.48
CA GLU A 93 9.51 -11.10 10.04
C GLU A 93 8.29 -11.92 9.64
N TRP A 94 7.91 -12.89 10.48
CA TRP A 94 6.72 -13.69 10.26
C TRP A 94 5.46 -12.81 10.25
N TYR A 95 5.26 -11.97 11.27
CA TYR A 95 4.10 -11.06 11.31
C TYR A 95 4.14 -10.00 10.22
N LEU A 96 5.32 -9.48 9.87
CA LEU A 96 5.50 -8.54 8.77
C LEU A 96 4.93 -9.13 7.48
N LYS A 97 5.36 -10.34 7.10
CA LYS A 97 4.83 -11.04 5.92
C LYS A 97 3.33 -11.29 6.01
N GLN A 98 2.83 -11.70 7.18
CA GLN A 98 1.40 -11.95 7.37
C GLN A 98 0.57 -10.67 7.20
N ILE A 99 1.00 -9.54 7.77
CA ILE A 99 0.30 -8.26 7.66
C ILE A 99 0.30 -7.79 6.21
N LEU A 100 1.48 -7.75 5.57
CA LEU A 100 1.62 -7.28 4.19
C LEU A 100 0.77 -8.11 3.22
N ALA A 101 0.80 -9.44 3.34
CA ALA A 101 0.00 -10.33 2.50
C ALA A 101 -1.50 -10.24 2.81
N THR A 102 -1.89 -10.14 4.08
CA THR A 102 -3.32 -10.08 4.48
C THR A 102 -3.98 -8.78 4.08
N LEU A 103 -3.22 -7.68 4.08
CA LEU A 103 -3.70 -6.33 3.78
C LEU A 103 -3.35 -5.87 2.36
N ASP A 104 -2.75 -6.73 1.55
CA ASP A 104 -2.41 -6.54 0.13
C ASP A 104 -1.48 -5.35 -0.16
N PHE A 105 -0.58 -5.04 0.78
CA PHE A 105 0.38 -3.93 0.64
C PHE A 105 1.22 -4.06 -0.63
N LYS A 106 1.50 -2.90 -1.25
CA LYS A 106 2.48 -2.82 -2.33
C LYS A 106 3.81 -2.39 -1.76
N GLU A 107 4.86 -3.05 -2.21
CA GLU A 107 6.23 -2.77 -1.79
C GLU A 107 6.98 -2.10 -2.93
N ILE A 108 7.70 -1.03 -2.62
CA ILE A 108 8.73 -0.43 -3.47
C ILE A 108 10.02 -0.37 -2.67
N ARG A 109 11.18 -0.34 -3.33
CA ARG A 109 12.49 -0.35 -2.66
C ARG A 109 13.34 0.82 -3.10
N ASP A 110 14.13 1.38 -2.18
CA ASP A 110 15.15 2.37 -2.55
C ASP A 110 16.37 1.69 -3.21
N ASP A 111 17.37 2.51 -3.52
CA ASP A 111 18.68 2.11 -4.06
C ASP A 111 19.44 1.14 -3.15
N GLU A 112 19.28 1.26 -1.84
CA GLU A 112 19.85 0.37 -0.83
C GLU A 112 18.95 -0.85 -0.52
N HIS A 113 17.93 -1.10 -1.33
CA HIS A 113 16.98 -2.21 -1.21
C HIS A 113 16.13 -2.21 0.06
N TYR A 114 16.02 -1.08 0.75
CA TYR A 114 15.11 -0.91 1.87
C TYR A 114 13.66 -0.82 1.39
N PRO A 115 12.73 -1.58 2.00
CA PRO A 115 11.34 -1.59 1.57
C PRO A 115 10.57 -0.37 2.10
N TYR A 116 9.68 0.13 1.26
CA TYR A 116 8.64 1.10 1.57
C TYR A 116 7.28 0.54 1.17
N TYR A 117 6.28 0.69 2.03
CA TYR A 117 5.00 0.03 1.90
C TYR A 117 3.89 1.03 1.60
N ILE A 118 3.19 0.81 0.50
CA ILE A 118 2.02 1.57 0.06
C ILE A 118 0.77 0.79 0.45
N ASP A 119 -0.04 1.39 1.33
CA ASP A 119 -1.32 0.85 1.76
C ASP A 119 -2.37 0.93 0.64
N PRO A 120 -3.04 -0.18 0.27
CA PRO A 120 -4.10 -0.16 -0.73
C PRO A 120 -5.30 0.71 -0.36
N LEU A 121 -5.52 0.97 0.93
CA LEU A 121 -6.56 1.91 1.39
C LEU A 121 -6.03 3.32 1.62
N GLY A 122 -4.71 3.51 1.48
CA GLY A 122 -4.03 4.78 1.65
C GLY A 122 -4.23 5.75 0.48
N VAL A 123 -3.98 7.03 0.74
CA VAL A 123 -4.18 8.11 -0.23
C VAL A 123 -3.33 7.93 -1.48
N ILE A 124 -2.05 7.53 -1.31
CA ILE A 124 -1.12 7.31 -2.44
C ILE A 124 -1.71 6.30 -3.43
N TRP A 125 -2.12 5.12 -2.95
CA TRP A 125 -2.64 4.07 -3.83
C TRP A 125 -3.96 4.46 -4.47
N ARG A 126 -4.91 4.99 -3.69
CA ARG A 126 -6.23 5.37 -4.22
C ARG A 126 -6.13 6.47 -5.27
N MET A 127 -5.28 7.46 -5.05
CA MET A 127 -5.00 8.51 -6.03
C MET A 127 -4.35 7.92 -7.30
N THR A 128 -3.40 7.00 -7.14
CA THR A 128 -2.76 6.32 -8.27
C THR A 128 -3.79 5.56 -9.11
N GLN A 129 -4.67 4.77 -8.48
CA GLN A 129 -5.71 4.03 -9.18
C GLN A 129 -6.67 4.96 -9.91
N ALA A 130 -7.14 6.03 -9.27
CA ALA A 130 -8.05 6.99 -9.88
C ALA A 130 -7.42 7.70 -11.09
N LEU A 131 -6.14 8.08 -11.00
CA LEU A 131 -5.42 8.67 -12.13
C LEU A 131 -5.21 7.68 -13.28
N VAL A 132 -4.82 6.43 -12.96
CA VAL A 132 -4.69 5.38 -13.99
C VAL A 132 -6.01 5.14 -14.71
N GLU A 133 -7.10 4.99 -13.97
CA GLU A 133 -8.43 4.79 -14.54
C GLU A 133 -8.82 5.95 -15.45
N ALA A 134 -8.67 7.19 -14.98
CA ALA A 134 -9.01 8.38 -15.76
C ALA A 134 -8.21 8.49 -17.07
N GLU A 135 -6.88 8.34 -17.01
CA GLU A 135 -6.02 8.46 -18.18
C GLU A 135 -6.23 7.32 -19.19
N VAL A 136 -6.47 6.10 -18.71
CA VAL A 136 -6.75 4.96 -19.58
C VAL A 136 -8.10 5.13 -20.28
N ILE A 137 -9.15 5.55 -19.56
CA ILE A 137 -10.46 5.86 -20.13
C ILE A 137 -10.35 6.96 -21.20
N GLU A 138 -9.59 8.02 -20.91
CA GLU A 138 -9.36 9.11 -21.86
C GLU A 138 -8.66 8.61 -23.12
N ALA A 139 -7.58 7.83 -22.98
CA ALA A 139 -6.84 7.28 -24.11
C ALA A 139 -7.71 6.35 -25.00
N ILE A 140 -8.55 5.53 -24.38
CA ILE A 140 -9.50 4.65 -25.09
C ILE A 140 -10.54 5.49 -25.84
N THR A 141 -11.15 6.46 -25.16
CA THR A 141 -12.21 7.29 -25.73
C THR A 141 -11.66 8.12 -26.90
N GLY A 142 -10.45 8.69 -26.75
CA GLY A 142 -9.75 9.37 -27.83
C GLY A 142 -9.51 8.46 -29.04
N SER A 143 -9.09 7.21 -28.81
CA SER A 143 -8.93 6.23 -29.90
C SER A 143 -10.25 5.93 -30.62
N LEU A 144 -11.39 5.93 -29.92
CA LEU A 144 -12.71 5.65 -30.49
C LEU A 144 -13.27 6.84 -31.27
N THR A 145 -12.97 8.07 -30.86
CA THR A 145 -13.41 9.30 -31.52
C THR A 145 -12.50 9.76 -32.67
N GLY A 146 -11.46 8.99 -32.98
CA GLY A 146 -10.49 9.31 -34.04
C GLY A 146 -9.44 10.36 -33.64
N GLN A 147 -9.35 10.70 -32.36
CA GLN A 147 -8.27 11.52 -31.83
C GLN A 147 -7.00 10.68 -31.61
N SER A 148 -5.84 11.33 -31.57
CA SER A 148 -4.59 10.67 -31.23
C SER A 148 -4.67 10.13 -29.80
N ALA A 149 -4.69 8.81 -29.64
CA ALA A 149 -4.66 8.18 -28.33
C ALA A 149 -3.27 8.36 -27.71
N LYS A 150 -3.21 8.74 -26.42
CA LYS A 150 -1.95 8.81 -25.67
C LYS A 150 -1.28 7.43 -25.66
N ALA A 151 0.04 7.41 -25.87
CA ALA A 151 0.80 6.19 -25.75
C ALA A 151 0.87 5.73 -24.29
N ARG A 152 1.07 4.43 -24.07
CA ARG A 152 1.21 3.83 -22.73
C ARG A 152 2.28 4.55 -21.90
N GLU A 153 3.43 4.82 -22.51
CA GLU A 153 4.58 5.44 -21.87
C GLU A 153 4.29 6.89 -21.46
N GLU A 154 3.47 7.60 -22.24
CA GLU A 154 3.02 8.97 -21.93
C GLU A 154 2.10 8.97 -20.71
N ILE A 155 1.13 8.04 -20.65
CA ILE A 155 0.23 7.89 -19.50
C ILE A 155 1.03 7.62 -18.22
N ILE A 156 1.97 6.67 -18.28
CA ILE A 156 2.81 6.31 -17.13
C ILE A 156 3.64 7.53 -16.67
N ALA A 157 4.26 8.25 -17.61
CA ALA A 157 5.07 9.43 -17.30
C ALA A 157 4.23 10.56 -16.69
N GLU A 158 3.04 10.82 -17.25
CA GLU A 158 2.13 11.86 -16.77
C GLU A 158 1.64 11.57 -15.35
N ILE A 159 1.20 10.34 -15.07
CA ILE A 159 0.75 9.93 -13.74
C ILE A 159 1.90 10.01 -12.74
N THR A 160 3.08 9.49 -13.11
CA THR A 160 4.27 9.55 -12.25
C THR A 160 4.61 11.00 -11.91
N HIS A 161 4.62 11.89 -12.91
CA HIS A 161 4.87 13.32 -12.72
C HIS A 161 3.81 13.99 -11.83
N LYS A 162 2.52 13.71 -12.03
CA LYS A 162 1.44 14.23 -11.18
C LYS A 162 1.63 13.84 -9.71
N ILE A 163 1.95 12.58 -9.43
CA ILE A 163 2.05 12.07 -8.05
C ILE A 163 3.36 12.51 -7.37
N VAL A 164 4.48 12.38 -8.07
CA VAL A 164 5.82 12.63 -7.52
C VAL A 164 6.12 14.12 -7.47
N ALA A 165 5.91 14.85 -8.58
CA ALA A 165 6.38 16.24 -8.69
C ALA A 165 5.31 17.28 -8.33
N LYS A 166 4.03 17.02 -8.62
CA LYS A 166 2.96 18.00 -8.34
C LYS A 166 2.37 17.82 -6.95
N VAL A 167 2.04 16.59 -6.56
CA VAL A 167 1.40 16.30 -5.26
C VAL A 167 2.41 15.97 -4.17
N ASN A 168 3.66 15.63 -4.54
CA ASN A 168 4.72 15.23 -3.61
C ASN A 168 4.30 14.09 -2.66
N ALA A 169 3.49 13.16 -3.16
CA ALA A 169 2.99 12.04 -2.35
C ALA A 169 3.98 10.87 -2.26
N VAL A 170 4.95 10.82 -3.18
CA VAL A 170 6.05 9.86 -3.23
C VAL A 170 7.34 10.65 -3.49
N PRO A 171 8.41 10.44 -2.72
CA PRO A 171 9.72 11.06 -2.95
C PRO A 171 10.26 10.77 -4.35
N VAL A 172 11.04 11.71 -4.91
CA VAL A 172 11.63 11.58 -6.25
C VAL A 172 12.57 10.38 -6.35
N ASP A 173 13.29 10.06 -5.27
CA ASP A 173 14.20 8.92 -5.18
C ASP A 173 13.48 7.57 -5.32
N LEU A 174 12.19 7.54 -4.96
CA LEU A 174 11.33 6.37 -5.10
C LEU A 174 10.51 6.38 -6.41
N ALA A 175 10.74 7.34 -7.31
CA ALA A 175 9.94 7.49 -8.52
C ALA A 175 10.10 6.32 -9.50
N VAL A 176 11.31 5.77 -9.65
CA VAL A 176 11.59 4.64 -10.55
C VAL A 176 10.80 3.38 -10.14
N PRO A 177 10.95 2.84 -8.91
CA PRO A 177 10.20 1.65 -8.51
C PRO A 177 8.69 1.93 -8.43
N PHE A 178 8.28 3.17 -8.16
CA PHE A 178 6.88 3.55 -8.20
C PHE A 178 6.31 3.59 -9.63
N LYS A 179 7.11 3.99 -10.62
CA LYS A 179 6.76 3.97 -12.05
C LYS A 179 6.50 2.54 -12.53
N ASP A 180 7.25 1.56 -12.07
CA ASP A 180 7.03 0.14 -12.42
C ASP A 180 5.68 -0.37 -11.90
N LEU A 181 5.30 0.08 -10.71
CA LEU A 181 4.01 -0.21 -10.11
C LEU A 181 2.85 0.49 -10.88
N ILE A 182 3.05 1.72 -11.35
CA ILE A 182 2.09 2.41 -12.23
C ILE A 182 1.96 1.67 -13.57
N ALA A 183 3.08 1.25 -14.16
CA ALA A 183 3.11 0.51 -15.41
C ALA A 183 2.26 -0.77 -15.33
N ALA A 184 2.42 -1.54 -14.25
CA ALA A 184 1.61 -2.74 -14.01
C ALA A 184 0.11 -2.42 -13.89
N LEU A 185 -0.26 -1.30 -13.26
CA LEU A 185 -1.65 -0.86 -13.15
C LEU A 185 -2.23 -0.44 -14.51
N VAL A 186 -1.49 0.35 -15.28
CA VAL A 186 -1.90 0.77 -16.63
C VAL A 186 -2.12 -0.44 -17.53
N ASP A 187 -1.22 -1.42 -17.49
CA ASP A 187 -1.35 -2.66 -18.27
C ASP A 187 -2.61 -3.45 -17.88
N ALA A 188 -2.87 -3.58 -16.58
CA ALA A 188 -4.07 -4.24 -16.08
C ALA A 188 -5.35 -3.51 -16.52
N GLU A 189 -5.38 -2.19 -16.45
CA GLU A 189 -6.55 -1.40 -16.79
C GLU A 189 -6.80 -1.38 -18.30
N MET A 190 -5.75 -1.21 -19.11
CA MET A 190 -5.83 -1.35 -20.56
C MET A 190 -6.32 -2.75 -20.97
N ALA A 191 -5.88 -3.81 -20.28
CA ALA A 191 -6.33 -5.16 -20.57
C ALA A 191 -7.85 -5.34 -20.33
N LYS A 192 -8.41 -4.74 -19.27
CA LYS A 192 -9.87 -4.73 -19.02
C LYS A 192 -10.64 -4.00 -20.11
N ALA A 193 -10.04 -2.96 -20.68
CA ALA A 193 -10.67 -2.16 -21.72
C ALA A 193 -10.64 -2.76 -23.14
N ARG A 194 -9.69 -3.66 -23.42
CA ARG A 194 -9.52 -4.28 -24.76
C ARG A 194 -10.80 -4.84 -25.39
N PRO A 195 -11.70 -5.53 -24.66
CA PRO A 195 -12.93 -6.06 -25.23
C PRO A 195 -13.83 -4.96 -25.82
N TYR A 196 -13.94 -3.82 -25.14
CA TYR A 196 -14.79 -2.70 -25.56
C TYR A 196 -14.25 -2.01 -26.81
N VAL A 197 -12.93 -1.80 -26.87
CA VAL A 197 -12.27 -1.23 -28.06
C VAL A 197 -12.48 -2.11 -29.29
N ARG A 198 -12.36 -3.44 -29.11
CA ARG A 198 -12.62 -4.40 -30.20
C ARG A 198 -14.07 -4.33 -30.68
N LEU A 199 -15.03 -4.32 -29.77
CA LEU A 199 -16.45 -4.25 -30.09
C LEU A 199 -16.78 -2.99 -30.89
N CYS A 200 -16.35 -1.82 -30.43
CA CYS A 200 -16.63 -0.55 -31.10
C CYS A 200 -16.00 -0.48 -32.51
N ARG A 201 -14.81 -1.05 -32.72
CA ARG A 201 -14.18 -1.12 -34.06
C ARG A 201 -14.90 -2.05 -35.02
N VAL A 202 -15.54 -3.11 -34.52
CA VAL A 202 -16.37 -4.01 -35.34
C VAL A 202 -17.67 -3.32 -35.74
N LEU A 203 -18.28 -2.56 -34.83
CA LEU A 203 -19.55 -1.85 -35.09
C LEU A 203 -19.37 -0.59 -35.97
N ALA A 204 -18.17 -0.04 -36.05
CA ALA A 204 -17.85 1.13 -36.88
C ALA A 204 -17.45 0.77 -38.34
N ARG A 205 -17.49 -0.52 -38.71
CA ARG A 205 -17.32 -1.02 -40.07
C ARG A 205 -18.65 -1.44 -40.66
#